data_AF-A0A928WK24-F1
#
_entry.id   AF-A0A928WK24-F1
#
_cell.length_a   1.000
_cell.length_b   1.000
_cell.length_c   1.000
_cell.angle_alpha   90.00
_cell.angle_beta   90.00
_cell.angle_gamma   90.00
#
_symmetry.space_group_name_H-M   'P 1'
#
loop_
_entity.id
_entity.type
_entity.pdbx_description
1 polymer ?
#
loop_
_entity_poly.entity_id
_entity_poly.type
_entity_poly.pdbx_seq_one_letter_code
_entity_poly.pdbx_strand_id
1 'polypeptide(L)'
;MDLMKIIIEVELTGIGKALKKARETAGLSLTVAGDYAGMSGANFNRIENEDTKGVPLNTLIRAAKAVGLDLTECLGEWIEQIPGVELTKDSNEN
;
A
#
# COMPACT_ATOMS: atom_id res chain seq x y z
N MET A 1 -20.29 20.97 1.35
CA MET A 1 -20.90 19.63 1.32
C MET A 1 -19.80 18.67 1.76
N ASP A 2 -19.96 18.03 2.92
CA ASP A 2 -18.98 17.04 3.37
C ASP A 2 -18.97 15.87 2.38
N LEU A 3 -17.82 15.61 1.77
CA LEU A 3 -17.61 14.37 1.04
C LEU A 3 -17.69 13.22 2.06
N MET A 4 -18.68 12.36 1.93
CA MET A 4 -18.73 11.10 2.69
C MET A 4 -17.45 10.32 2.40
N LYS A 5 -16.57 10.20 3.41
CA LYS A 5 -15.37 9.36 3.31
C LYS A 5 -15.76 7.92 3.61
N ILE A 6 -15.79 7.09 2.57
CA ILE A 6 -15.89 5.64 2.73
C ILE A 6 -14.49 5.14 3.08
N ILE A 7 -14.34 4.54 4.27
CA ILE A 7 -13.11 3.84 4.68
C ILE A 7 -13.34 2.36 4.44
N ILE A 8 -12.57 1.77 3.54
CA ILE A 8 -12.52 0.33 3.32
C ILE A 8 -11.32 -0.18 4.11
N GLU A 9 -11.55 -1.08 5.05
CA GLU A 9 -10.49 -1.81 5.73
C GLU A 9 -10.23 -3.12 5.01
N VAL A 10 -8.94 -3.46 4.86
CA VAL A 10 -8.52 -4.69 4.19
C VAL A 10 -7.69 -5.51 5.17
N GLU A 11 -7.95 -6.82 5.22
CA GLU A 11 -7.12 -7.75 5.97
C GLU A 11 -5.73 -7.83 5.33
N LEU A 12 -4.69 -7.74 6.16
CA LEU A 12 -3.32 -7.62 5.68
C LEU A 12 -2.64 -8.94 5.35
N THR A 13 -3.27 -10.10 5.61
CA THR A 13 -2.63 -11.42 5.55
C THR A 13 -1.84 -11.62 4.25
N GLY A 14 -0.50 -11.59 4.34
CA GLY A 14 0.42 -11.76 3.23
C GLY A 14 0.84 -10.47 2.50
N ILE A 15 0.07 -9.39 2.62
CA ILE A 15 0.33 -8.11 1.95
C ILE A 15 1.51 -7.38 2.61
N GLY A 16 1.66 -7.47 3.93
CA GLY A 16 2.80 -6.86 4.63
C GLY A 16 4.13 -7.42 4.14
N LYS A 17 4.17 -8.74 3.89
CA LYS A 17 5.34 -9.41 3.30
C LYS A 17 5.63 -8.96 1.86
N ALA A 18 4.59 -8.77 1.04
CA ALA A 18 4.74 -8.27 -0.32
C ALA A 18 5.32 -6.84 -0.33
N LEU A 19 4.80 -5.95 0.53
CA LEU A 19 5.32 -4.59 0.72
C LEU A 19 6.78 -4.59 1.14
N LYS A 20 7.13 -5.40 2.13
CA LYS A 20 8.50 -5.52 2.61
C LYS A 20 9.45 -5.96 1.51
N LYS A 21 9.06 -6.98 0.73
CA LYS A 21 9.84 -7.47 -0.40
C LYS A 21 10.03 -6.38 -1.45
N ALA A 22 8.97 -5.69 -1.86
CA ALA A 22 9.03 -4.60 -2.83
C ALA A 22 9.95 -3.46 -2.34
N ARG A 23 9.83 -3.06 -1.07
CA ARG A 23 10.71 -2.04 -0.45
C ARG A 23 12.18 -2.45 -0.53
N GLU A 24 12.48 -3.68 -0.13
CA GLU A 24 13.85 -4.20 -0.11
C GLU A 24 14.43 -4.34 -1.51
N THR A 25 13.63 -4.78 -2.49
CA THR A 25 14.01 -4.81 -3.91
C THR A 25 14.28 -3.41 -4.47
N ALA A 26 13.49 -2.41 -4.07
CA ALA A 26 13.72 -1.01 -4.43
C ALA A 26 14.90 -0.35 -3.67
N GLY A 27 15.54 -1.06 -2.74
CA GLY A 27 16.67 -0.55 -1.95
C GLY A 27 16.28 0.55 -0.96
N LEU A 28 14.99 0.66 -0.59
CA LEU A 28 14.48 1.73 0.26
C LEU A 28 14.60 1.36 1.75
N SER A 29 15.01 2.33 2.56
CA SER A 29 14.90 2.22 4.02
C SER A 29 13.45 2.41 4.47
N LEU A 30 13.12 1.93 5.67
CA LEU A 30 11.80 2.14 6.27
C LEU A 30 11.45 3.63 6.39
N THR A 31 12.42 4.48 6.74
CA THR A 31 12.21 5.92 6.83
C THR A 31 11.84 6.50 5.47
N VAL A 32 12.59 6.17 4.41
CA VAL A 32 12.33 6.69 3.06
C VAL A 32 10.98 6.20 2.53
N ALA A 33 10.66 4.92 2.69
CA ALA A 33 9.37 4.38 2.27
C ALA A 33 8.20 5.00 3.05
N GLY A 34 8.39 5.23 4.36
CA GLY A 34 7.44 5.98 5.19
C GLY A 34 7.20 7.38 4.65
N ASP A 35 8.27 8.13 4.40
CA ASP A 35 8.20 9.50 3.89
C ASP A 35 7.46 9.57 2.54
N TYR A 36 7.78 8.66 1.61
CA TYR A 36 7.07 8.54 0.32
C TYR A 36 5.59 8.19 0.47
N ALA A 37 5.24 7.40 1.48
CA ALA A 37 3.85 7.06 1.78
C ALA A 37 3.12 8.14 2.61
N GLY A 38 3.82 9.19 3.04
CA GLY A 38 3.28 10.23 3.92
C GLY A 38 2.95 9.70 5.33
N MET A 39 3.82 8.86 5.90
CA MET A 39 3.74 8.36 7.27
C MET A 39 5.13 8.14 7.89
N SER A 40 5.21 7.81 9.17
CA SER A 40 6.51 7.48 9.78
C SER A 40 7.02 6.11 9.30
N GLY A 41 8.35 5.93 9.24
CA GLY A 41 8.94 4.62 8.96
C GLY A 41 8.55 3.55 9.98
N ALA A 42 8.27 3.94 11.23
CA ALA A 42 7.73 3.02 12.24
C ALA A 42 6.30 2.55 11.92
N ASN A 43 5.43 3.43 11.41
CA ASN A 43 4.10 3.03 10.95
C ASN A 43 4.19 2.16 9.71
N PHE A 44 5.07 2.48 8.76
CA PHE A 44 5.33 1.64 7.60
C PHE A 44 5.77 0.23 8.02
N ASN A 45 6.69 0.14 8.98
CA ASN A 45 7.15 -1.13 9.54
C ASN A 45 6.01 -1.94 10.20
N ARG A 46 5.06 -1.30 10.88
CA ARG A 46 3.88 -2.01 11.43
C ARG A 46 3.01 -2.61 10.34
N ILE A 47 2.85 -1.92 9.21
CA ILE A 47 2.11 -2.44 8.05
C ILE A 47 2.85 -3.64 7.44
N GLU A 48 4.17 -3.53 7.25
CA GLU A 48 5.00 -4.64 6.73
C GLU A 48 4.94 -5.90 7.59
N ASN A 49 4.88 -5.74 8.91
CA ASN A 49 4.80 -6.85 9.84
C ASN A 49 3.36 -7.30 10.14
N GLU A 50 2.36 -6.66 9.52
CA GLU A 50 0.95 -6.94 9.76
C GLU A 50 0.57 -6.82 11.25
N ASP A 51 1.25 -5.91 11.97
CA ASP A 51 1.07 -5.61 13.40
C ASP A 51 -0.18 -4.75 13.65
N THR A 52 -1.19 -4.91 12.80
CA THR A 52 -2.51 -4.28 12.87
C THR A 52 -3.51 -5.21 12.20
N LYS A 53 -4.73 -5.30 12.76
CA LYS A 53 -5.77 -6.20 12.25
C LYS A 53 -6.31 -5.81 10.87
N GLY A 54 -6.13 -4.55 10.50
CA GLY A 54 -6.51 -4.01 9.21
C GLY A 54 -5.91 -2.63 9.01
N VAL A 55 -5.91 -2.16 7.78
CA VAL A 55 -5.54 -0.80 7.42
C VAL A 55 -6.56 -0.21 6.46
N PRO A 56 -6.79 1.11 6.51
CA PRO A 56 -7.51 1.79 5.46
C PRO A 56 -6.86 1.52 4.10
N LEU A 57 -7.66 1.16 3.10
CA LEU A 57 -7.18 0.87 1.74
C LEU A 57 -6.35 2.01 1.16
N ASN A 58 -6.72 3.27 1.43
CA ASN A 58 -5.93 4.44 0.99
C ASN A 58 -4.52 4.48 1.59
N THR A 59 -4.34 3.94 2.79
CA THR A 59 -3.05 3.86 3.48
C THR A 59 -2.23 2.73 2.86
N LEU A 60 -2.88 1.62 2.54
CA LEU A 60 -2.26 0.53 1.80
C LEU A 60 -1.80 0.95 0.40
N ILE A 61 -2.65 1.68 -0.33
CA ILE A 61 -2.32 2.26 -1.65
C ILE A 61 -1.10 3.17 -1.57
N ARG A 62 -1.05 4.07 -0.57
CA ARG A 62 0.13 4.93 -0.38
C ARG A 62 1.39 4.13 -0.07
N ALA A 63 1.28 3.09 0.76
CA ALA A 63 2.40 2.23 1.08
C ALA A 63 2.91 1.46 -0.16
N ALA A 64 2.00 0.93 -0.97
CA ALA A 64 2.33 0.21 -2.20
C ALA A 64 2.98 1.13 -3.25
N LYS A 65 2.41 2.33 -3.46
CA LYS A 65 3.00 3.34 -4.34
C LYS A 65 4.42 3.73 -3.93
N ALA A 66 4.67 3.85 -2.63
CA ALA A 66 5.98 4.23 -2.10
C ALA A 66 7.09 3.20 -2.41
N VAL A 67 6.72 1.95 -2.70
CA VAL A 67 7.67 0.86 -2.93
C VAL A 67 7.52 0.21 -4.30
N GLY A 68 6.65 0.75 -5.16
CA GLY A 68 6.39 0.22 -6.51
C GLY A 68 5.69 -1.14 -6.50
N LEU A 69 4.86 -1.44 -5.50
CA LEU A 69 4.06 -2.66 -5.49
C LEU A 69 2.75 -2.44 -6.27
N ASP A 70 2.42 -3.34 -7.18
CA ASP A 70 1.08 -3.45 -7.74
C ASP A 70 0.18 -4.22 -6.76
N LEU A 71 -0.79 -3.50 -6.14
CA LEU A 71 -1.72 -4.11 -5.19
C LEU A 71 -2.72 -5.06 -5.85
N THR A 72 -2.91 -5.01 -7.16
CA THR A 72 -3.81 -5.95 -7.86
C THR A 72 -3.27 -7.38 -7.79
N GLU A 73 -1.95 -7.57 -7.69
CA GLU A 73 -1.33 -8.88 -7.46
C GLU A 73 -1.69 -9.48 -6.10
N CYS A 74 -1.98 -8.63 -5.11
CA CYS A 74 -2.28 -9.04 -3.74
C CYS A 74 -3.79 -9.14 -3.48
N LEU A 75 -4.57 -8.22 -4.04
CA LEU A 75 -5.99 -8.06 -3.73
C LEU A 75 -6.90 -8.49 -4.89
N GLY A 76 -6.38 -8.62 -6.11
CA GLY A 76 -7.14 -8.84 -7.33
C GLY A 76 -7.64 -7.54 -7.97
N GLU A 77 -8.05 -7.61 -9.24
CA GLU A 77 -8.41 -6.43 -10.06
C GLU A 77 -9.64 -5.65 -9.57
N TRP A 78 -10.48 -6.24 -8.71
CA TRP A 78 -11.70 -5.58 -8.22
C TRP A 78 -11.42 -4.25 -7.50
N ILE A 79 -10.20 -4.07 -6.96
CA ILE A 79 -9.80 -2.83 -6.28
C ILE A 79 -9.78 -1.63 -7.24
N GLU A 80 -9.63 -1.84 -8.55
CA GLU A 80 -9.68 -0.78 -9.56
C GLU A 80 -11.08 -0.17 -9.72
N GLN A 81 -12.12 -0.92 -9.31
CA GLN A 81 -13.51 -0.47 -9.40
C GLN A 81 -13.92 0.41 -8.22
N ILE A 82 -13.06 0.56 -7.22
CA ILE A 82 -13.35 1.36 -6.02
C ILE A 82 -13.16 2.85 -6.35
N PRO A 83 -14.18 3.69 -6.18
CA PRO A 83 -14.06 5.12 -6.43
C PRO A 83 -12.94 5.77 -5.61
N GLY A 84 -12.06 6.51 -6.27
CA GLY A 84 -10.95 7.23 -5.62
C GLY A 84 -9.71 6.39 -5.34
N VAL A 85 -9.63 5.16 -5.84
CA VAL A 85 -8.42 4.34 -5.84
C VAL A 85 -7.58 4.66 -7.07
N GLU A 86 -6.39 5.19 -6.85
CA GLU A 86 -5.36 5.33 -7.89
C GLU A 86 -4.22 4.35 -7.55
N LEU A 87 -3.94 3.41 -8.45
CA LEU A 87 -2.88 2.39 -8.27
C LEU A 87 -1.66 2.72 -9.13
N THR A 88 -0.50 2.25 -8.69
CA THR A 88 0.70 2.18 -9.51
C THR A 88 0.55 1.03 -10.49
N LYS A 89 0.44 1.34 -11.79
CA LYS A 89 0.57 0.35 -12.86
C LYS A 89 2.02 0.34 -13.31
N ASP A 90 2.68 -0.81 -13.23
CA ASP A 90 3.98 -0.97 -13.87
C ASP A 90 3.80 -0.77 -15.38
N SER A 91 4.25 0.39 -15.86
CA SER A 91 4.29 0.68 -17.29
C SER A 91 5.52 0.02 -17.90
N ASN A 92 5.55 -1.32 -17.92
CA ASN A 92 6.46 -2.05 -18.78
C ASN A 92 5.75 -2.31 -20.11
N GLU A 93 5.66 -1.27 -20.95
CA GLU A 93 5.51 -1.46 -22.39
C GLU A 93 6.90 -1.77 -22.98
N ASN A 94 7.07 -3.03 -23.41
CA ASN A 94 8.05 -3.59 -24.35
C ASN A 94 9.53 -3.15 -24.30
#